data_AF-A0A494XWR0-F1
#
_entry.id   AF-A0A494XWR0-F1
#
_cell.length_a   1.000
_cell.length_b   1.000
_cell.length_c   1.000
_cell.angle_alpha   90.00
_cell.angle_beta   90.00
_cell.angle_gamma   90.00
#
_symmetry.space_group_name_H-M   'P 1'
#
loop_
_entity.id
_entity.type
_entity.pdbx_description
1 polymer ?
#
loop_
_entity_poly.entity_id
_entity_poly.type
_entity_poly.pdbx_seq_one_letter_code
_entity_poly.pdbx_strand_id
1 'polypeptide(L)'
;MYVVTKIGLTRAIEIYCQRNNINSDDYIFTTTIRNKIKPISQQRANNMLRFYLEKAGIPPARIHDTRRSFATVMYENGTDIDVIRQLLNHQTINSTKIYIEDNYVRNATIQIPIHDTLFAYVRTLRTEPLR
;
A
#
# COMPACT_ATOMS: atom_id res chain seq x y z
N MET A 1 7.91 -6.23 12.33
CA MET A 1 6.87 -5.50 11.57
C MET A 1 6.35 -6.45 10.51
N TYR A 2 5.08 -6.85 10.56
CA TYR A 2 4.49 -7.76 9.57
C TYR A 2 3.78 -6.93 8.50
N VAL A 3 4.17 -7.10 7.23
CA VAL A 3 3.42 -6.51 6.12
C VAL A 3 2.30 -7.49 5.80
N VAL A 4 1.05 -7.09 6.04
CA VAL A 4 -0.10 -7.86 5.59
C VAL A 4 -0.26 -7.65 4.09
N THR A 5 0.21 -8.61 3.31
CA THR A 5 -0.01 -8.67 1.87
C THR A 5 -1.19 -9.59 1.55
N LYS A 6 -1.99 -9.25 0.52
CA LYS A 6 -2.92 -10.24 -0.06
C LYS A 6 -2.10 -11.47 -0.48
N ILE A 7 -2.62 -12.68 -0.29
CA ILE A 7 -1.93 -13.95 -0.60
C ILE A 7 -1.29 -13.92 -2.00
N GLY A 8 -2.00 -13.37 -2.99
CA GLY A 8 -1.47 -13.22 -4.35
C GLY A 8 -0.24 -12.30 -4.47
N LEU A 9 -0.16 -11.24 -3.67
CA LEU A 9 0.99 -10.34 -3.63
C LEU A 9 2.20 -11.00 -2.96
N THR A 10 1.99 -11.74 -1.87
CA THR A 10 3.06 -12.54 -1.23
C THR A 10 3.68 -13.47 -2.27
N ARG A 11 2.83 -14.21 -2.99
CA ARG A 11 3.30 -15.17 -3.99
C ARG A 11 4.03 -14.48 -5.16
N ALA A 12 3.54 -13.32 -5.60
CA ALA A 12 4.20 -12.55 -6.65
C ALA A 12 5.60 -12.07 -6.22
N ILE A 13 5.75 -11.63 -4.96
CA ILE A 13 7.04 -11.20 -4.40
C ILE A 13 7.98 -12.40 -4.28
N GLU A 14 7.51 -13.56 -3.78
CA GLU A 14 8.32 -14.79 -3.73
C GLU A 14 8.86 -15.18 -5.10
N ILE A 15 7.98 -15.24 -6.11
CA ILE A 15 8.37 -15.58 -7.48
C ILE A 15 9.38 -14.56 -8.02
N TYR A 16 9.17 -13.27 -7.72
CA TYR A 16 10.11 -12.23 -8.11
C TYR A 16 11.47 -12.41 -7.45
N CYS A 17 11.54 -12.65 -6.14
CA CYS A 17 12.79 -12.89 -5.42
C CYS A 17 13.53 -14.12 -5.95
N GLN A 18 12.81 -15.22 -6.18
CA GLN A 18 13.38 -16.45 -6.75
C GLN A 18 13.97 -16.22 -8.15
N ARG A 19 13.24 -15.53 -9.04
CA ARG A 19 13.70 -15.26 -10.41
C ARG A 19 14.90 -14.33 -10.47
N ASN A 20 15.08 -13.47 -9.47
CA ASN A 20 16.17 -12.51 -9.42
C ASN A 20 17.29 -12.92 -8.44
N ASN A 21 17.26 -14.14 -7.90
CA ASN A 21 18.23 -14.66 -6.92
C ASN A 21 18.48 -13.70 -5.74
N ILE A 22 17.40 -13.11 -5.21
CA ILE A 22 17.45 -12.14 -4.11
C ILE A 22 17.52 -12.90 -2.79
N ASN A 23 18.55 -12.62 -1.97
CA ASN A 23 18.72 -13.24 -0.65
C ASN A 23 18.01 -12.43 0.44
N SER A 24 17.97 -12.98 1.66
CA SER A 24 17.30 -12.35 2.81
C SER A 24 17.83 -10.96 3.18
N ASP A 25 19.12 -10.72 2.92
CA ASP A 25 19.79 -9.46 3.30
C ASP A 25 19.82 -8.44 2.15
N ASP A 26 19.30 -8.81 0.98
CA ASP A 26 19.27 -7.99 -0.20
C ASP A 26 18.05 -7.06 -0.23
N TYR A 27 18.19 -5.89 -0.85
CA TYR A 27 17.03 -5.09 -1.22
C TYR A 27 16.23 -5.83 -2.29
N ILE A 28 14.90 -5.93 -2.11
CA ILE A 28 14.03 -6.59 -3.08
C ILE A 28 14.04 -5.82 -4.41
N PHE A 29 13.92 -4.49 -4.38
CA PHE A 29 13.89 -3.68 -5.59
C PHE A 29 15.19 -2.87 -5.73
N THR A 30 16.01 -3.27 -6.70
CA THR A 30 17.33 -2.67 -6.95
C THR A 30 17.45 -2.04 -8.33
N THR A 31 18.46 -1.19 -8.47
CA THR A 31 18.90 -0.62 -9.75
C THR A 31 20.43 -0.60 -9.80
N THR A 32 20.99 -0.77 -10.98
CA THR A 32 22.45 -0.71 -11.19
C THR A 32 22.86 0.70 -11.55
N ILE A 33 23.68 1.34 -10.70
CA ILE A 33 24.23 2.68 -10.94
C ILE A 33 25.75 2.57 -10.89
N ARG A 34 26.44 2.91 -11.99
CA ARG A 34 27.92 2.84 -12.11
C ARG A 34 28.46 1.47 -11.67
N ASN A 35 27.87 0.39 -12.20
CA ASN A 35 28.20 -1.01 -11.87
C ASN A 35 28.04 -1.41 -10.40
N LYS A 36 27.28 -0.64 -9.60
CA LYS A 36 26.93 -0.99 -8.22
C LYS A 36 25.43 -1.18 -8.08
N ILE A 37 25.04 -2.26 -7.39
CA ILE A 37 23.66 -2.54 -7.02
C ILE A 37 23.27 -1.57 -5.90
N LYS A 38 22.17 -0.84 -6.09
CA LYS A 38 21.61 0.10 -5.11
C LYS A 38 20.10 -0.10 -5.01
N PRO A 39 19.47 0.21 -3.86
CA PRO A 39 18.02 0.24 -3.78
C PRO A 39 17.44 1.27 -4.77
N ILE A 40 16.24 1.00 -5.28
CA ILE A 40 15.56 1.99 -6.13
C ILE A 40 15.27 3.28 -5.35
N SER A 41 15.39 4.43 -6.01
CA SER A 41 14.96 5.69 -5.43
C SER A 41 13.44 5.85 -5.49
N GLN A 42 12.88 6.70 -4.63
CA GLN A 42 11.45 7.04 -4.67
C GLN A 42 11.04 7.61 -6.04
N GLN A 43 11.91 8.42 -6.66
CA GLN A 43 11.65 8.95 -8.00
C GLN A 43 11.59 7.85 -9.05
N ARG A 44 12.50 6.86 -8.99
CA ARG A 44 12.47 5.69 -9.90
C ARG A 44 11.18 4.91 -9.74
N ALA A 45 10.75 4.68 -8.50
CA ALA A 45 9.51 3.99 -8.21
C ALA A 45 8.29 4.74 -8.78
N ASN A 46 8.23 6.06 -8.63
CA ASN A 46 7.16 6.89 -9.24
C ASN A 46 7.20 6.86 -10.78
N ASN A 47 8.39 6.88 -11.37
CA ASN A 47 8.53 6.80 -12.83
C ASN A 47 8.07 5.44 -13.36
N MET A 48 8.39 4.34 -12.66
CA MET A 48 7.89 3.01 -12.99
C MET A 48 6.37 2.95 -12.92
N LEU A 49 5.78 3.49 -11.84
CA LEU A 49 4.32 3.55 -11.71
C LEU A 49 3.70 4.32 -12.88
N ARG A 50 4.21 5.53 -13.17
CA ARG A 50 3.72 6.35 -14.28
C ARG A 50 3.77 5.62 -15.62
N PHE A 51 4.88 4.94 -15.91
CA PHE A 51 5.03 4.14 -17.14
C PHE A 51 3.95 3.07 -17.27
N TYR A 52 3.64 2.33 -16.19
CA TYR A 52 2.59 1.31 -16.23
C TYR A 52 1.17 1.90 -16.29
N LEU A 53 0.92 3.04 -15.64
CA LEU A 53 -0.35 3.75 -15.73
C LEU A 53 -0.61 4.24 -17.16
N GLU A 54 0.39 4.86 -17.80
CA GLU A 54 0.31 5.28 -19.20
C GLU A 54 0.03 4.10 -20.13
N LYS A 55 0.74 2.97 -19.94
CA LYS A 55 0.47 1.74 -20.71
C LYS A 55 -0.94 1.18 -20.51
N ALA A 56 -1.52 1.35 -19.34
CA ALA A 56 -2.86 0.89 -19.01
C ALA A 56 -3.97 1.91 -19.39
N GLY A 57 -3.61 3.09 -19.92
CA GLY A 57 -4.57 4.17 -20.19
C GLY A 57 -5.15 4.79 -18.91
N ILE A 58 -4.48 4.65 -17.77
CA ILE A 58 -4.92 5.18 -16.48
C ILE A 58 -4.28 6.56 -16.26
N PRO A 59 -5.03 7.56 -15.74
CA PRO A 59 -4.46 8.86 -15.42
C PRO A 59 -3.23 8.78 -14.50
N PRO A 60 -2.26 9.71 -14.65
CA PRO A 60 -1.03 9.67 -13.88
C PRO A 60 -1.29 9.81 -12.38
N ALA A 61 -0.59 9.01 -11.59
CA ALA A 61 -0.63 9.02 -10.14
C ALA A 61 0.75 8.75 -9.56
N ARG A 62 1.00 9.23 -8.34
CA ARG A 62 2.22 9.00 -7.57
C ARG A 62 2.03 7.84 -6.60
N ILE A 63 3.12 7.29 -6.09
CA ILE A 63 3.07 6.18 -5.13
C ILE A 63 2.29 6.54 -3.86
N HIS A 64 2.34 7.78 -3.39
CA HIS A 64 1.51 8.15 -2.23
C HIS A 64 0.04 8.31 -2.56
N ASP A 65 -0.32 8.54 -3.83
CA ASP A 65 -1.71 8.58 -4.27
C ASP A 65 -2.33 7.18 -4.20
N THR A 66 -1.56 6.11 -4.36
CA THR A 66 -2.06 4.74 -4.14
C THR A 66 -2.39 4.49 -2.67
N ARG A 67 -1.61 5.07 -1.74
CA ARG A 67 -1.91 5.05 -0.30
C ARG A 67 -3.20 5.80 0.01
N ARG A 68 -3.40 6.97 -0.62
CA ARG A 68 -4.65 7.73 -0.51
C ARG A 68 -5.83 6.92 -1.02
N SER A 69 -5.73 6.36 -2.22
CA SER A 69 -6.79 5.52 -2.80
C SER A 69 -7.15 4.33 -1.91
N PHE A 70 -6.14 3.67 -1.31
CA PHE A 70 -6.38 2.61 -0.34
C PHE A 70 -7.17 3.12 0.88
N ALA A 71 -6.77 4.24 1.47
CA ALA A 71 -7.46 4.83 2.63
C ALA A 71 -8.91 5.20 2.30
N THR A 72 -9.13 5.89 1.17
CA THR A 72 -10.47 6.29 0.70
C THR A 72 -11.37 5.09 0.48
N VAL A 73 -10.91 4.07 -0.25
CA VAL A 73 -11.70 2.85 -0.50
C VAL A 73 -12.06 2.14 0.81
N MET A 74 -11.15 2.08 1.78
CA MET A 74 -11.43 1.42 3.06
C MET A 74 -12.47 2.19 3.87
N TYR A 75 -12.36 3.52 3.88
CA TYR A 75 -13.30 4.40 4.58
C TYR A 75 -14.70 4.35 3.94
N GLU A 76 -14.79 4.42 2.61
CA GLU A 76 -16.05 4.30 1.86
C GLU A 76 -16.75 2.96 2.10
N ASN A 77 -15.99 1.88 2.36
CA ASN A 77 -16.52 0.57 2.74
C ASN A 77 -16.84 0.44 4.24
N GLY A 78 -16.88 1.55 4.99
CA GLY A 78 -17.26 1.56 6.40
C GLY A 78 -16.17 1.07 7.35
N THR A 79 -14.91 1.00 6.91
CA THR A 79 -13.79 0.67 7.80
C THR A 79 -13.54 1.82 8.77
N ASP A 80 -13.44 1.49 10.05
CA ASP A 80 -13.09 2.44 11.11
C ASP A 80 -11.75 3.15 10.81
N ILE A 81 -11.73 4.48 10.97
CA ILE A 81 -10.56 5.33 10.71
C ILE A 81 -9.31 4.90 11.50
N ASP A 82 -9.47 4.36 12.70
CA ASP A 82 -8.35 3.87 13.51
C ASP A 82 -7.78 2.55 12.97
N VAL A 83 -8.62 1.72 12.36
CA VAL A 83 -8.17 0.51 11.65
C VAL A 83 -7.39 0.93 10.40
N ILE A 84 -7.88 1.90 9.64
CA ILE A 84 -7.18 2.44 8.46
C ILE A 84 -5.83 3.03 8.86
N ARG A 85 -5.78 3.84 9.93
CA ARG A 85 -4.55 4.44 10.46
C ARG A 85 -3.51 3.38 10.83
N GLN A 86 -3.93 2.30 11.49
CA GLN A 86 -3.05 1.18 11.86
C GLN A 86 -2.52 0.43 10.64
N LEU A 87 -3.38 0.13 9.66
CA LEU A 87 -2.98 -0.52 8.40
C LEU A 87 -1.99 0.35 7.60
N LEU A 88 -2.13 1.67 7.69
CA LEU A 88 -1.20 2.62 7.10
C LEU A 88 0.03 2.89 8.00
N ASN A 89 0.13 2.27 9.17
CA ASN A 89 1.22 2.48 10.13
C ASN A 89 1.48 3.97 10.44
N HIS A 90 0.41 4.77 10.51
CA HIS A 90 0.49 6.19 10.79
C HIS A 90 0.45 6.44 12.31
N GLN A 91 1.49 7.11 12.83
CA GLN A 91 1.60 7.39 14.27
C GLN A 91 0.56 8.40 14.79
N THR A 92 0.00 9.24 13.92
CA THR A 92 -0.98 10.27 14.31
C THR A 92 -2.21 10.28 13.39
N ILE A 93 -3.39 10.47 13.97
CA ILE A 93 -4.69 10.55 13.26
C ILE A 93 -4.72 11.67 12.22
N ASN A 94 -4.01 12.78 12.47
CA ASN A 94 -3.95 13.94 11.57
C ASN A 94 -3.38 13.58 10.18
N SER A 95 -2.44 12.64 10.10
CA SER A 95 -1.94 12.16 8.80
C SER A 95 -3.00 11.35 8.03
N THR A 96 -3.92 10.69 8.72
CA THR A 96 -5.02 9.92 8.10
C THR A 96 -6.16 10.81 7.63
N LYS A 97 -6.48 11.90 8.37
CA LYS A 97 -7.55 12.86 8.02
C LYS A 97 -7.36 13.54 6.66
N ILE A 98 -6.11 13.82 6.25
CA ILE A 98 -5.80 14.42 4.93
C ILE A 98 -6.27 13.52 3.76
N TYR A 99 -6.43 12.21 3.99
CA TYR A 99 -6.92 11.29 2.96
C TYR A 99 -8.45 11.20 2.90
N ILE A 100 -9.15 11.76 3.88
CA ILE A 100 -10.60 11.64 4.09
C ILE A 100 -11.35 12.90 3.67
N GLU A 101 -10.67 14.00 3.32
CA GLU A 101 -11.34 15.24 2.92
C GLU A 101 -12.41 15.05 1.84
N ASP A 102 -13.59 15.56 2.17
CA ASP A 102 -14.83 15.56 1.42
C ASP A 102 -14.67 16.23 0.05
N ASN A 103 -14.57 15.43 -1.01
CA ASN A 103 -15.05 15.72 -2.38
C ASN A 103 -14.27 14.91 -3.42
N TYR A 104 -14.58 13.62 -3.54
CA TYR A 104 -14.56 12.99 -4.85
C TYR A 104 -15.32 11.66 -4.77
N VAL A 105 -16.47 11.54 -5.43
CA VAL A 105 -17.09 10.23 -5.71
C VAL A 105 -16.21 9.54 -6.76
N ARG A 106 -15.11 8.94 -6.31
CA ARG A 106 -14.30 8.03 -7.11
C ARG A 106 -14.65 6.67 -6.54
N ASN A 107 -15.40 5.85 -7.29
CA ASN A 107 -15.61 4.41 -7.03
C ASN A 107 -16.93 3.96 -6.37
N ALA A 108 -18.05 4.68 -6.54
CA ALA A 108 -19.37 4.22 -6.08
C ALA A 108 -19.79 2.80 -6.56
N THR A 109 -19.14 2.28 -7.61
CA THR A 109 -19.43 0.98 -8.23
C THR A 109 -18.38 -0.10 -7.97
N ILE A 110 -17.29 0.17 -7.23
CA ILE A 110 -16.23 -0.83 -7.03
C ILE A 110 -16.58 -1.72 -5.83
N GLN A 111 -17.11 -2.91 -6.10
CA GLN A 111 -17.15 -4.00 -5.12
C GLN A 111 -15.76 -4.65 -5.03
N ILE A 112 -15.08 -4.45 -3.89
CA ILE A 112 -13.87 -5.22 -3.57
C ILE A 112 -14.23 -6.23 -2.49
N PRO A 113 -14.30 -7.53 -2.80
CA PRO A 113 -14.50 -8.53 -1.76
C PRO A 113 -13.21 -8.60 -0.92
N ILE A 114 -13.22 -8.05 0.31
CA ILE A 114 -12.09 -8.14 1.25
C ILE A 114 -12.56 -8.55 2.66
N HIS A 115 -12.21 -9.80 2.99
CA HIS A 115 -11.71 -10.35 4.25
C HIS A 115 -12.15 -9.71 5.59
N ASP A 116 -13.30 -10.16 6.11
CA ASP A 116 -13.69 -10.03 7.52
C ASP A 116 -12.60 -10.48 8.50
N THR A 117 -11.79 -11.48 8.12
CA THR A 117 -10.76 -12.09 8.97
C THR A 117 -9.62 -11.12 9.31
N LEU A 118 -9.19 -10.30 8.35
CA LEU A 118 -8.12 -9.32 8.58
C LEU A 118 -8.62 -8.20 9.50
N PHE A 119 -9.85 -7.74 9.27
CA PHE A 119 -10.47 -6.72 10.11
C PHE A 119 -10.72 -7.20 11.53
N ALA A 120 -11.16 -8.45 11.70
CA ALA A 120 -11.30 -9.09 13.01
C ALA A 120 -9.96 -9.11 13.76
N TYR A 121 -8.88 -9.52 13.10
CA TYR A 121 -7.55 -9.55 13.69
C TYR A 121 -7.05 -8.16 14.11
N VAL A 122 -7.16 -7.14 13.25
CA VAL A 122 -6.73 -5.77 13.62
C VAL A 122 -7.55 -5.22 14.78
N ARG A 123 -8.86 -5.52 14.84
CA ARG A 123 -9.71 -5.14 15.99
C ARG A 123 -9.28 -5.79 17.30
N THR A 124 -8.69 -6.98 17.26
CA THR A 124 -8.17 -7.64 18.49
C THR A 124 -6.92 -6.98 19.07
N LEU A 125 -6.19 -6.17 18.28
CA LEU A 125 -5.02 -5.43 18.75
C LEU A 125 -5.38 -4.16 19.55
N ARG A 126 -6.69 -3.88 19.73
CA ARG A 126 -7.27 -2.68 20.37
C ARG A 126 -7.24 -2.70 21.91
N THR A 127 -6.55 -3.62 22.58
CA THR A 127 -6.73 -3.84 24.03
C THR A 127 -6.12 -2.78 24.95
N GLU A 128 -5.58 -1.66 24.46
CA GLU A 128 -5.16 -0.55 25.32
C GLU A 128 -5.79 0.78 24.88
N PRO A 129 -6.41 1.54 25.80
CA PRO A 129 -6.97 2.84 25.48
C PRO A 129 -5.86 3.86 25.21
N LEU A 130 -6.05 4.67 24.17
CA LEU A 130 -5.17 5.78 23.82
C LEU A 130 -5.13 6.79 24.99
N ARG A 131 -3.94 7.03 25.55
CA ARG A 131 -3.65 8.19 26.41
C ARG A 131 -3.41 9.44 25.57
#